data_AF-A0A343TGR9-F1
#
_entry.id   AF-A0A343TGR9-F1
#
_cell.length_a   1.000
_cell.length_b   1.000
_cell.length_c   1.000
_cell.angle_alpha   90.00
_cell.angle_beta   90.00
_cell.angle_gamma   90.00
#
_symmetry.space_group_name_H-M   'P 1'
#
loop_
_entity.id
_entity.type
_entity.pdbx_description
1 polymer ?
#
loop_
_entity_poly.entity_id
_entity_poly.type
_entity_poly.pdbx_seq_one_letter_code
_entity_poly.pdbx_strand_id
1 'polypeptide(L)'
;MSKRRKSVTIDENLADEVDRRSEINFSGLVNDLIENYLSEGDNPHKVKAALTVRLDRIESEIERKEKQLNQLREEREEIENLIEEQEEKRDPQLEKGLKVLQNLPEEKLHTENKAVKNWARKIGIPAENLVEKVEEYDSSDESR
;
A
#
# COMPACT_ATOMS: atom_id res chain seq x y z
N MET A 1 38.72 -36.28 -2.88
CA MET A 1 38.08 -35.04 -2.38
C MET A 1 36.57 -35.22 -2.41
N SER A 2 35.88 -35.00 -1.29
CA SER A 2 34.40 -35.04 -1.24
C SER A 2 33.83 -33.85 -2.02
N LYS A 3 32.95 -34.08 -3.00
CA LYS A 3 32.26 -33.01 -3.74
C LYS A 3 31.00 -32.58 -2.98
N ARG A 4 30.74 -31.27 -2.88
CA ARG A 4 29.49 -30.72 -2.32
C ARG A 4 28.67 -30.11 -3.45
N ARG A 5 27.36 -30.41 -3.48
CA ARG A 5 26.45 -29.88 -4.50
C ARG A 5 26.12 -28.42 -4.20
N LYS A 6 26.30 -27.54 -5.19
CA LYS A 6 25.80 -26.16 -5.20
C LYS A 6 25.08 -25.93 -6.53
N SER A 7 23.98 -25.20 -6.51
CA SER A 7 23.22 -24.83 -7.71
C SER A 7 23.59 -23.41 -8.13
N VAL A 8 23.68 -23.18 -9.44
CA VAL A 8 23.96 -21.88 -10.04
C VAL A 8 22.88 -21.61 -11.10
N THR A 9 22.39 -20.38 -11.15
CA THR A 9 21.48 -19.90 -12.19
C THR A 9 22.26 -19.03 -13.16
N ILE A 10 22.05 -19.23 -14.46
CA ILE A 10 22.65 -18.45 -15.54
C ILE A 10 21.55 -17.99 -16.49
N ASP A 11 21.85 -16.99 -17.32
CA ASP A 11 20.91 -16.49 -18.32
C ASP A 11 20.51 -17.57 -19.32
N GLU A 12 19.25 -17.52 -19.77
CA GLU A 12 18.64 -18.50 -20.68
C GLU A 12 19.45 -18.65 -21.99
N ASN A 13 19.89 -17.54 -22.58
CA ASN A 13 20.72 -17.56 -23.79
C ASN A 13 22.08 -18.24 -23.59
N LEU A 14 22.65 -18.17 -22.37
CA LEU A 14 23.91 -18.83 -22.03
C LEU A 14 23.70 -20.30 -21.72
N ALA A 15 22.59 -20.66 -21.07
CA ALA A 15 22.18 -22.04 -20.84
C ALA A 15 22.03 -22.78 -22.17
N ASP A 16 21.33 -22.18 -23.13
CA ASP A 16 21.15 -22.74 -24.48
C ASP A 16 22.48 -22.98 -25.20
N GLU A 17 23.43 -22.05 -25.09
CA GLU A 17 24.73 -22.18 -25.75
C GLU A 17 25.62 -23.24 -25.10
N VAL A 18 25.54 -23.39 -23.77
CA VAL A 18 26.22 -24.46 -23.04
C VAL A 18 25.63 -25.82 -23.40
N ASP A 19 24.29 -25.92 -23.45
CA ASP A 19 23.59 -27.17 -23.77
C ASP A 19 23.82 -27.61 -25.23
N ARG A 20 23.98 -26.66 -26.16
CA ARG A 20 24.35 -26.95 -27.56
C ARG A 20 25.77 -27.51 -27.71
N ARG A 21 26.68 -27.16 -26.81
CA ARG A 21 28.08 -27.58 -26.84
C ARG A 21 28.31 -28.75 -25.90
N SER A 22 27.93 -29.95 -26.34
CA SER A 22 28.07 -31.22 -25.59
C SER A 22 29.49 -31.55 -25.09
N GLU A 23 30.51 -30.87 -25.61
CA GLU A 23 31.91 -31.00 -25.19
C GLU A 23 32.25 -30.21 -23.91
N ILE A 24 31.40 -29.27 -23.49
CA ILE A 24 31.64 -28.42 -22.32
C ILE A 24 31.15 -29.13 -21.07
N ASN A 25 32.09 -29.58 -20.23
CA ASN A 25 31.75 -29.97 -18.87
C ASN A 25 31.49 -28.71 -18.03
N PHE A 26 30.24 -28.28 -17.97
CA PHE A 26 29.81 -27.08 -17.24
C PHE A 26 30.28 -27.08 -15.78
N SER A 27 30.21 -28.23 -15.11
CA SER A 27 30.66 -28.36 -13.72
C SER A 27 32.19 -28.20 -13.57
N GLY A 28 32.96 -28.61 -14.58
CA GLY A 28 34.41 -28.39 -14.64
C GLY A 28 34.72 -26.91 -14.85
N LEU A 29 34.09 -26.29 -15.84
CA LEU A 29 34.23 -24.87 -16.14
C LEU A 29 33.89 -23.99 -14.93
N VAL A 30 32.79 -24.29 -14.24
CA VAL A 30 32.39 -23.55 -13.03
C VAL A 30 33.41 -23.75 -11.90
N ASN A 31 33.95 -24.95 -11.70
CA ASN A 31 34.99 -25.16 -10.70
C ASN A 31 36.27 -24.40 -11.05
N ASP A 32 36.74 -24.46 -12.29
CA ASP A 32 37.95 -23.76 -12.74
C ASP A 32 37.79 -22.24 -12.64
N LEU A 33 36.61 -21.71 -12.98
CA LEU A 33 36.31 -20.28 -12.82
C LEU A 33 36.26 -19.87 -11.35
N ILE A 34 35.65 -20.68 -10.47
CA ILE A 34 35.59 -20.40 -9.03
C ILE A 34 36.98 -20.51 -8.41
N GLU A 35 37.77 -21.52 -8.76
CA GLU A 35 39.14 -21.69 -8.28
C GLU A 35 40.03 -20.54 -8.75
N ASN A 36 39.97 -20.14 -10.02
CA ASN A 36 40.70 -18.96 -10.51
C ASN A 36 40.20 -17.65 -9.87
N TYR A 37 38.89 -17.52 -9.64
CA TYR A 37 38.32 -16.36 -8.96
C TYR A 37 38.84 -16.26 -7.51
N LEU A 38 38.92 -17.38 -6.79
CA LEU A 38 39.35 -17.45 -5.39
C LEU A 38 40.87 -17.45 -5.20
N SER A 39 41.65 -17.93 -6.17
CA SER A 39 43.11 -18.13 -6.03
C SER A 39 43.95 -16.89 -6.30
N GLU A 40 43.42 -15.87 -6.99
CA GLU A 40 44.13 -14.60 -7.25
C GLU A 40 43.63 -13.49 -6.32
N GLY A 41 44.47 -13.09 -5.37
CA GLY A 41 44.18 -12.07 -4.35
C GLY A 41 43.86 -10.67 -4.90
N ASP A 42 43.16 -9.88 -4.06
CA ASP A 42 42.86 -8.43 -4.12
C ASP A 42 43.12 -7.70 -5.45
N ASN A 43 42.50 -8.16 -6.53
CA ASN A 43 42.48 -7.41 -7.78
C ASN A 43 41.35 -6.36 -7.71
N PRO A 44 41.65 -5.04 -7.81
CA PRO A 44 40.64 -3.97 -7.76
C PRO A 44 39.49 -4.16 -8.75
N HIS A 45 39.73 -4.82 -9.88
CA HIS A 45 38.69 -5.15 -10.86
C HIS A 45 37.67 -6.16 -10.31
N LYS A 46 38.07 -7.09 -9.42
CA LYS A 46 37.17 -8.05 -8.75
C LYS A 46 36.28 -7.37 -7.71
N VAL A 47 36.85 -6.45 -6.93
CA VAL A 47 36.10 -5.64 -5.96
C VAL A 47 35.07 -4.79 -6.72
N LYS A 48 35.46 -4.15 -7.82
CA LYS A 48 34.55 -3.38 -8.68
C LYS A 48 33.42 -4.25 -9.24
N ALA A 49 33.73 -5.42 -9.81
CA ALA A 49 32.70 -6.30 -10.37
C ALA A 49 31.70 -6.80 -9.30
N ALA A 50 32.19 -7.19 -8.12
CA ALA A 50 31.34 -7.60 -7.01
C ALA A 50 30.45 -6.45 -6.50
N LEU A 51 31.00 -5.23 -6.45
CA LEU A 51 30.24 -4.03 -6.09
C LEU A 51 29.19 -3.68 -7.15
N THR A 52 29.51 -3.84 -8.45
CA THR A 52 28.55 -3.62 -9.55
C THR A 52 27.38 -4.60 -9.47
N VAL A 53 27.64 -5.91 -9.31
CA VAL A 53 26.54 -6.89 -9.14
C VAL A 53 25.68 -6.57 -7.92
N ARG A 54 26.31 -6.12 -6.83
CA ARG A 54 25.57 -5.69 -5.64
C ARG A 54 24.75 -4.44 -5.88
N LEU A 55 25.27 -3.48 -6.65
CA LEU A 55 24.56 -2.28 -7.04
C LEU A 55 23.33 -2.62 -7.90
N ASP A 56 23.50 -3.42 -8.95
CA ASP A 56 22.40 -3.85 -9.84
C ASP A 56 21.28 -4.55 -9.07
N ARG A 57 21.66 -5.38 -8.07
CA ARG A 57 20.69 -6.04 -7.18
C ARG A 57 19.91 -5.04 -6.33
N ILE A 58 20.58 -4.01 -5.80
CA ILE A 58 19.94 -2.96 -4.99
C ILE A 58 19.02 -2.13 -5.89
N GLU A 59 19.45 -1.77 -7.10
CA GLU A 59 18.62 -1.04 -8.07
C GLU A 59 17.35 -1.82 -8.42
N SER A 60 17.49 -3.13 -8.71
CA SER A 60 16.34 -4.03 -8.94
C SER A 60 15.41 -4.18 -7.73
N GLU A 61 15.92 -3.97 -6.51
CA GLU A 61 15.11 -3.97 -5.30
C GLU A 61 14.39 -2.64 -5.10
N ILE A 62 15.04 -1.52 -5.42
CA ILE A 62 14.45 -0.18 -5.42
C ILE A 62 13.27 -0.14 -6.39
N GLU A 63 13.46 -0.54 -7.66
CA GLU A 63 12.39 -0.51 -8.67
C GLU A 63 11.16 -1.33 -8.23
N ARG A 64 11.38 -2.50 -7.62
CA ARG A 64 10.29 -3.32 -7.08
C ARG A 64 9.55 -2.63 -5.94
N LYS A 65 10.29 -2.01 -5.01
CA LYS A 65 9.70 -1.28 -3.88
C LYS A 65 8.97 -0.02 -4.35
N GLU A 66 9.46 0.66 -5.37
CA GLU A 66 8.78 1.82 -5.98
C GLU A 66 7.47 1.41 -6.65
N LYS A 67 7.47 0.29 -7.38
CA LYS A 67 6.22 -0.26 -7.93
C LYS A 67 5.20 -0.59 -6.84
N GLN A 68 5.63 -1.21 -5.75
CA GLN A 68 4.77 -1.47 -4.59
C GLN A 68 4.26 -0.19 -3.95
N LEU A 69 5.12 0.84 -3.84
CA LEU A 69 4.72 2.14 -3.30
C LEU A 69 3.65 2.81 -4.17
N ASN A 70 3.78 2.74 -5.49
CA ASN A 70 2.78 3.31 -6.40
C ASN A 70 1.44 2.57 -6.30
N GLN A 71 1.44 1.24 -6.19
CA GLN A 71 0.22 0.46 -5.98
C GLN A 71 -0.49 0.85 -4.67
N LEU A 72 0.27 1.00 -3.57
CA LEU A 72 -0.30 1.43 -2.29
C LEU A 72 -0.82 2.87 -2.33
N ARG A 73 -0.23 3.74 -3.16
CA ARG A 73 -0.71 5.12 -3.36
C ARG A 73 -2.03 5.13 -4.13
N GLU A 74 -2.14 4.33 -5.18
CA GLU A 74 -3.40 4.14 -5.93
C GLU A 74 -4.49 3.59 -5.01
N GLU A 75 -4.21 2.55 -4.22
CA GLU A 75 -5.15 1.99 -3.25
C GLU A 75 -5.57 3.02 -2.19
N ARG A 76 -4.63 3.85 -1.70
CA ARG A 76 -4.96 4.96 -0.79
C ARG A 76 -5.92 5.94 -1.44
N GLU A 77 -5.65 6.36 -2.68
CA GLU A 77 -6.49 7.31 -3.41
C GLU A 77 -7.89 6.74 -3.66
N GLU A 78 -8.00 5.46 -4.02
CA GLU A 78 -9.28 4.77 -4.14
C GLU A 78 -10.07 4.77 -2.82
N ILE A 79 -9.41 4.48 -1.70
CA ILE A 79 -10.05 4.51 -0.37
C ILE A 79 -10.47 5.93 0.02
N GLU A 80 -9.64 6.94 -0.25
CA GLU A 80 -9.96 8.36 0.01
C GLU A 80 -11.20 8.78 -0.79
N ASN A 81 -11.25 8.45 -2.09
CA ASN A 81 -12.43 8.71 -2.93
C ASN A 81 -13.68 7.98 -2.42
N LEU A 82 -13.54 6.74 -1.92
CA LEU A 82 -14.67 6.01 -1.32
C LEU A 82 -15.16 6.65 -0.03
N ILE A 83 -14.27 7.20 0.79
CA ILE A 83 -14.64 7.94 2.00
C ILE A 83 -15.39 9.22 1.60
N GLU A 84 -14.83 10.01 0.68
CA GLU A 84 -15.47 11.23 0.17
C GLU A 84 -16.83 10.94 -0.44
N GLU A 85 -16.97 9.88 -1.25
CA GLU A 85 -18.28 9.47 -1.78
C GLU A 85 -19.30 9.12 -0.67
N GLN A 86 -18.86 8.54 0.44
CA GLN A 86 -19.74 8.22 1.57
C GLN A 86 -20.08 9.47 2.38
N GLU A 87 -19.16 10.43 2.49
CA GLU A 87 -19.40 11.71 3.13
C GLU A 87 -20.30 12.64 2.29
N GLU A 88 -20.10 12.67 0.97
CA GLU A 88 -20.90 13.44 0.01
C GLU A 88 -22.29 12.87 -0.21
N LYS A 89 -22.46 11.55 -0.12
CA LYS A 89 -23.79 10.93 0.04
C LYS A 89 -24.31 11.30 1.42
N ARG A 90 -24.76 12.57 1.58
CA ARG A 90 -25.50 13.09 2.74
C ARG A 90 -26.38 11.97 3.25
N ASP A 91 -26.03 11.42 4.41
CA ASP A 91 -26.73 10.26 4.93
C ASP A 91 -28.22 10.62 4.95
N PRO A 92 -29.07 9.95 4.14
CA PRO A 92 -30.48 10.29 4.05
C PRO A 92 -31.18 10.11 5.41
N GLN A 93 -30.56 9.38 6.35
CA GLN A 93 -31.00 9.32 7.73
C GLN A 93 -30.63 10.57 8.53
N LEU A 94 -29.45 11.15 8.30
CA LEU A 94 -29.04 12.42 8.89
C LEU A 94 -29.95 13.56 8.41
N GLU A 95 -30.20 13.68 7.11
CA GLU A 95 -31.09 14.72 6.59
C GLU A 95 -32.55 14.56 7.08
N LYS A 96 -33.06 13.33 7.15
CA LYS A 96 -34.37 13.06 7.77
C LYS A 96 -34.38 13.37 9.26
N GLY A 97 -33.31 13.05 9.96
CA GLY A 97 -33.15 13.36 11.38
C GLY A 97 -33.18 14.86 11.63
N LEU A 98 -32.39 15.63 10.89
CA LEU A 98 -32.35 17.10 10.97
C LEU A 98 -33.74 17.71 10.71
N LYS A 99 -34.43 17.31 9.63
CA LYS A 99 -35.78 17.79 9.32
C LYS A 99 -36.82 17.46 10.41
N VAL A 100 -36.74 16.27 11.02
CA VAL A 100 -37.66 15.89 12.11
C VAL A 100 -37.34 16.66 13.39
N LEU A 101 -36.05 16.88 13.67
CA LEU A 101 -35.62 17.57 14.89
C LEU A 101 -35.78 19.09 14.82
N GLN A 102 -35.71 19.71 13.64
CA GLN A 102 -36.07 21.12 13.43
C GLN A 102 -37.51 21.44 13.81
N ASN A 103 -38.43 20.48 13.67
CA ASN A 103 -39.82 20.68 14.02
C ASN A 103 -40.09 20.57 15.54
N LEU A 104 -39.07 20.26 16.35
CA LEU A 104 -39.21 20.28 17.81
C LEU A 104 -39.07 21.72 18.34
N PRO A 105 -39.80 22.07 19.41
CA PRO A 105 -39.54 23.30 20.13
C PRO A 105 -38.09 23.35 20.62
N GLU A 106 -37.45 24.51 20.55
CA GLU A 106 -36.05 24.75 20.96
C GLU A 106 -35.79 24.28 22.40
N GLU A 107 -36.75 24.49 23.31
CA GLU A 107 -36.75 24.01 24.70
C GLU A 107 -36.62 22.49 24.85
N LYS A 108 -36.93 21.74 23.78
CA LYS A 108 -36.85 20.28 23.71
C LYS A 108 -35.65 19.81 22.86
N LEU A 109 -34.92 20.71 22.22
CA LEU A 109 -33.73 20.40 21.44
C LEU A 109 -32.50 20.29 22.37
N HIS A 110 -32.49 19.26 23.21
CA HIS A 110 -31.39 19.02 24.14
C HIS A 110 -31.02 17.55 24.21
N THR A 111 -29.80 17.27 24.65
CA THR A 111 -29.18 15.93 24.69
C THR A 111 -29.99 14.91 25.47
N GLU A 112 -30.71 15.35 26.52
CA GLU A 112 -31.58 14.50 27.34
C GLU A 112 -32.94 14.13 26.71
N ASN A 113 -33.31 14.71 25.57
CA ASN A 113 -34.57 14.38 24.91
C ASN A 113 -34.50 12.98 24.25
N LYS A 114 -35.52 12.15 24.51
CA LYS A 114 -35.66 10.81 23.91
C LYS A 114 -35.64 10.81 22.38
N ALA A 115 -36.22 11.83 21.74
CA ALA A 115 -36.23 11.96 20.28
C ALA A 115 -34.80 12.17 19.74
N VAL A 116 -34.03 13.07 20.37
CA VAL A 116 -32.64 13.35 20.04
C VAL A 116 -31.77 12.11 20.26
N LYS A 117 -31.88 11.45 21.42
CA LYS A 117 -31.15 10.19 21.71
C LYS A 117 -31.45 9.08 20.71
N ASN A 118 -32.72 8.93 20.29
CA ASN A 118 -33.13 7.92 19.33
C ASN A 118 -32.55 8.18 17.93
N TRP A 119 -32.56 9.42 17.46
CA TRP A 119 -31.99 9.79 16.17
C TRP A 119 -30.46 9.75 16.18
N ALA A 120 -29.82 10.23 17.24
CA ALA A 120 -28.37 10.12 17.44
C ALA A 120 -27.89 8.67 17.36
N ARG A 121 -28.59 7.76 18.04
CA ARG A 121 -28.32 6.31 17.97
C ARG A 121 -28.52 5.73 16.56
N LYS A 122 -29.51 6.23 15.83
CA LYS A 122 -29.86 5.73 14.49
C LYS A 122 -28.84 6.17 13.44
N ILE A 123 -28.35 7.40 13.56
CA ILE A 123 -27.35 8.02 12.66
C ILE A 123 -25.92 7.61 13.07
N GLY A 124 -25.71 7.18 14.31
CA GLY A 124 -24.41 6.73 14.81
C GLY A 124 -23.49 7.86 15.27
N ILE A 125 -24.04 9.05 15.58
CA ILE A 125 -23.29 10.18 16.13
C ILE A 125 -23.71 10.47 17.58
N PRO A 126 -22.86 11.12 18.40
CA PRO A 126 -23.22 11.57 19.73
C PRO A 126 -24.43 12.53 19.71
N ALA A 127 -25.23 12.49 20.77
CA ALA A 127 -26.41 13.37 20.89
C ALA A 127 -26.01 14.86 20.94
N GLU A 128 -24.85 15.19 21.52
CA GLU A 128 -24.31 16.56 21.53
C GLU A 128 -24.06 17.05 20.11
N ASN A 129 -23.28 16.31 19.33
CA ASN A 129 -22.95 16.66 17.94
C ASN A 129 -24.20 16.73 17.04
N LEU A 130 -25.25 15.96 17.33
CA LEU A 130 -26.51 16.04 16.59
C LEU A 130 -27.27 17.33 16.88
N VAL A 131 -27.27 17.82 18.13
CA VAL A 131 -27.92 19.10 18.50
C VAL A 131 -27.19 20.26 17.82
N GLU A 132 -25.86 20.30 17.90
CA GLU A 132 -25.04 21.32 17.22
C GLU A 132 -25.32 21.34 15.71
N LYS A 133 -25.40 20.18 15.07
CA LYS A 133 -25.74 20.08 13.65
C LYS A 133 -27.15 20.55 13.31
N VAL A 134 -28.12 20.44 14.22
CA VAL A 134 -29.48 20.97 14.00
C VAL A 134 -29.47 22.49 14.11
N GLU A 135 -28.75 23.06 15.08
CA GLU A 135 -28.61 24.52 15.25
C GLU A 135 -27.86 25.17 14.06
N GLU A 136 -26.80 24.54 13.56
CA GLU A 136 -26.10 24.96 12.33
C GLU A 136 -26.98 24.83 11.08
N TYR A 137 -27.84 23.81 11.01
CA TYR A 137 -28.75 23.61 9.89
C TYR A 137 -29.87 24.67 9.86
N ASP A 138 -30.41 25.05 11.01
CA ASP A 138 -31.45 26.08 11.14
C ASP A 138 -30.97 27.46 10.67
N SER A 139 -29.74 27.84 11.07
CA SER A 139 -29.11 29.10 10.66
C SER A 139 -28.76 29.15 9.15
N SER A 140 -28.67 28.00 8.49
CA SER A 140 -28.39 27.91 7.04
C SER A 140 -29.64 28.05 6.15
N ASP A 141 -30.84 27.74 6.66
CA ASP A 141 -32.11 27.89 5.92
C ASP A 141 -32.71 29.32 6.06
N GLU A 142 -32.40 30.06 7.14
CA GLU A 142 -32.77 31.48 7.27
C GLU A 142 -31.96 32.42 6.36
N SER A 143 -30.87 31.93 5.77
CA SER A 143 -29.97 32.71 4.89
C SER A 143 -30.32 32.62 3.39
N ARG A 144 -31.49 32.06 3.04
CA ARG A 144 -32.03 31.96 1.67
C ARG A 144 -33.32 32.75 1.50
#